data_AF-A0A832ZD55-F1
#
_entry.id   AF-A0A832ZD55-F1
#
_cell.length_a   1.000
_cell.length_b   1.000
_cell.length_c   1.000
_cell.angle_alpha   90.00
_cell.angle_beta   90.00
_cell.angle_gamma   90.00
#
_symmetry.space_group_name_H-M   'P 1'
#
loop_
_entity.id
_entity.type
_entity.pdbx_description
1 polymer ?
#
loop_
_entity_poly.entity_id
_entity_poly.type
_entity_poly.pdbx_seq_one_letter_code
_entity_poly.pdbx_strand_id
1 'polypeptide(L)'
;MEVVGLIAHILVFYGIYVILALSFNLEYGFTGLPNFGKVLFYSLGAYAAGALSATLAVSLARFTTSITPPYCDARAIPVMSKLATTNMFFDIGVFVAGIILAAAIGFIAGVVASYPTLKLRGDFLAITLLALGEVVRIIASTEKWPVCGIVGLTGIPT
;
A
#
# COMPACT_ATOMS: atom_id res chain seq x y z
N MET A 1 9.26 -25.38 9.95
CA MET A 1 8.52 -24.09 9.97
C MET A 1 8.88 -23.19 8.78
N GLU A 2 10.06 -23.35 8.16
CA GLU A 2 10.48 -22.55 6.99
C GLU A 2 9.63 -22.78 5.72
N VAL A 3 9.26 -24.03 5.43
CA VAL A 3 8.45 -24.37 4.25
C VAL A 3 7.05 -23.76 4.31
N VAL A 4 6.43 -23.76 5.50
CA VAL A 4 5.10 -23.16 5.70
C VAL A 4 5.14 -21.65 5.51
N GLY A 5 6.18 -20.99 6.03
CA GLY A 5 6.40 -19.55 5.80
C GLY A 5 6.58 -19.24 4.32
N LEU A 6 7.45 -19.98 3.62
CA LEU A 6 7.69 -19.80 2.18
C LEU A 6 6.39 -19.93 1.36
N ILE A 7 5.59 -20.97 1.62
CA ILE A 7 4.31 -21.17 0.93
C ILE A 7 3.36 -20.00 1.21
N ALA A 8 3.27 -19.53 2.46
CA ALA A 8 2.44 -18.40 2.81
C ALA A 8 2.86 -17.11 2.08
N HIS A 9 4.16 -16.81 1.99
CA HIS A 9 4.67 -15.66 1.23
C HIS A 9 4.31 -15.75 -0.26
N ILE A 10 4.54 -16.90 -0.88
CA ILE A 10 4.22 -17.12 -2.30
C ILE A 10 2.72 -16.93 -2.52
N LEU A 11 1.87 -17.48 -1.66
CA LEU A 11 0.41 -17.33 -1.76
C LEU A 11 -0.05 -15.88 -1.61
N VAL A 12 0.56 -15.10 -0.70
CA VAL A 12 0.23 -13.68 -0.52
C VAL A 12 0.58 -12.88 -1.76
N PHE A 13 1.81 -13.00 -2.27
CA PHE A 13 2.22 -12.28 -3.49
C PHE A 13 1.39 -12.71 -4.70
N TYR A 14 1.19 -14.01 -4.88
CA TYR A 14 0.35 -14.54 -5.96
C TYR A 14 -1.08 -14.03 -5.87
N GLY A 15 -1.67 -14.02 -4.67
CA GLY A 15 -3.01 -13.48 -4.43
C GLY A 15 -3.14 -12.01 -4.82
N ILE A 16 -2.17 -11.17 -4.44
CA ILE A 16 -2.13 -9.75 -4.82
C ILE A 16 -2.10 -9.59 -6.35
N TYR A 17 -1.22 -10.33 -7.04
CA TYR A 17 -1.12 -10.26 -8.50
C TYR A 17 -2.36 -10.80 -9.22
N VAL A 18 -2.99 -11.86 -8.70
CA VAL A 18 -4.26 -12.40 -9.23
C VAL A 18 -5.38 -11.38 -9.10
N ILE A 19 -5.51 -10.71 -7.95
CA ILE A 19 -6.52 -9.67 -7.74
C ILE A 19 -6.30 -8.53 -8.75
N LEU A 20 -5.06 -8.06 -8.90
CA LEU A 20 -4.72 -7.00 -9.86
C LEU A 20 -5.01 -7.41 -11.30
N ALA A 21 -4.60 -8.61 -11.71
CA ALA A 21 -4.84 -9.13 -13.06
C ALA A 21 -6.33 -9.30 -13.37
N LEU A 22 -7.09 -9.88 -12.43
CA LEU A 22 -8.54 -10.02 -12.56
C LEU A 22 -9.21 -8.64 -12.67
N SER A 23 -8.78 -7.70 -11.83
CA SER A 23 -9.31 -6.34 -11.81
C SER A 23 -9.01 -5.56 -13.09
N PHE A 24 -7.87 -5.81 -13.73
CA PHE A 24 -7.53 -5.22 -15.04
C PHE A 24 -8.32 -5.89 -16.19
N ASN A 25 -8.43 -7.21 -16.18
CA ASN A 25 -9.21 -7.96 -17.18
C ASN A 25 -10.69 -7.60 -17.13
N LEU A 26 -11.27 -7.37 -15.95
CA LEU A 26 -12.64 -6.91 -15.79
C LEU A 26 -12.85 -5.53 -16.42
N GLU A 27 -11.97 -4.56 -16.13
CA GLU A 27 -12.10 -3.21 -16.69
C GLU A 27 -11.97 -3.21 -18.21
N TYR A 28 -10.97 -3.91 -18.76
CA TYR A 28 -10.80 -4.02 -20.20
C TYR A 28 -11.96 -4.77 -20.86
N GLY A 29 -12.46 -5.84 -20.22
CA GLY A 29 -13.57 -6.63 -20.73
C GLY A 29 -14.91 -5.88 -20.78
N PHE A 30 -15.21 -5.02 -19.80
CA PHE A 30 -16.47 -4.28 -19.75
C PHE A 30 -16.43 -2.93 -20.46
N THR A 31 -15.30 -2.23 -20.45
CA THR A 31 -15.20 -0.86 -21.00
C THR A 31 -14.49 -0.79 -22.35
N GLY A 32 -13.74 -1.83 -22.73
CA GLY A 32 -12.91 -1.85 -23.94
C GLY A 32 -11.69 -0.92 -23.88
N LEU A 33 -11.46 -0.24 -22.75
CA LEU A 33 -10.39 0.74 -22.55
C LEU A 33 -9.36 0.19 -21.55
N PRO A 34 -8.08 0.09 -21.90
CA PRO A 34 -7.05 -0.34 -20.97
C PRO A 34 -6.74 0.76 -19.95
N ASN A 35 -6.91 0.46 -18.66
CA ASN A 35 -6.62 1.39 -17.56
C ASN A 35 -5.23 1.12 -16.97
N PHE A 36 -4.21 1.72 -17.57
CA PHE A 36 -2.84 1.61 -17.04
C PHE A 36 -2.62 2.42 -15.74
N GLY A 37 -3.59 3.23 -15.33
CA GLY A 37 -3.61 4.00 -14.09
C GLY A 37 -3.81 3.20 -12.81
N LYS A 38 -4.11 1.90 -12.90
CA LYS A 38 -4.33 1.00 -11.74
C LYS A 38 -3.24 1.10 -10.68
N VAL A 39 -1.99 1.22 -11.12
CA VAL A 39 -0.81 1.27 -10.23
C VAL A 39 -0.86 2.46 -9.27
N LEU A 40 -1.42 3.60 -9.71
CA LEU A 40 -1.60 4.79 -8.87
C LEU A 40 -2.49 4.47 -7.67
N PHE A 41 -3.70 3.97 -7.92
CA PHE A 41 -4.70 3.72 -6.88
C PHE A 41 -4.27 2.60 -5.93
N TYR A 42 -3.72 1.52 -6.49
CA TYR A 42 -3.18 0.42 -5.69
C TYR A 42 -2.03 0.87 -4.78
N SER A 43 -1.07 1.63 -5.31
CA SER A 43 0.09 2.09 -4.54
C SER A 43 -0.29 3.03 -3.39
N LEU A 44 -1.20 3.98 -3.63
CA LEU A 44 -1.65 4.92 -2.59
C LEU A 44 -2.38 4.20 -1.45
N GLY A 45 -3.25 3.24 -1.78
CA GLY A 45 -3.91 2.40 -0.78
C GLY A 45 -2.93 1.55 0.01
N ALA A 46 -1.97 0.90 -0.67
CA ALA A 46 -0.96 0.07 -0.03
C ALA A 46 -0.05 0.87 0.91
N TYR A 47 0.45 2.03 0.48
CA TYR A 47 1.29 2.89 1.32
C TYR A 47 0.52 3.43 2.52
N ALA A 48 -0.73 3.84 2.34
CA ALA A 48 -1.53 4.35 3.45
C ALA A 48 -1.86 3.28 4.50
N ALA A 49 -2.27 2.08 4.05
CA ALA A 49 -2.52 0.95 4.95
C ALA A 49 -1.24 0.50 5.67
N GLY A 50 -0.12 0.44 4.94
CA GLY A 50 1.20 0.14 5.51
C GLY A 50 1.64 1.16 6.56
N ALA A 51 1.58 2.46 6.24
CA ALA A 51 1.94 3.53 7.15
C ALA A 51 1.03 3.58 8.40
N LEU A 52 -0.27 3.33 8.24
CA LEU A 52 -1.21 3.22 9.36
C LEU A 52 -0.82 2.08 10.29
N SER A 53 -0.59 0.88 9.75
CA SER A 53 -0.24 -0.29 10.54
C SER A 53 1.06 -0.09 11.32
N ALA A 54 2.08 0.51 10.69
CA ALA A 54 3.35 0.80 11.33
C ALA A 54 3.24 1.90 12.39
N THR A 55 2.52 2.98 12.11
CA THR A 55 2.31 4.08 13.06
C THR A 55 1.52 3.62 14.26
N LEU A 56 0.48 2.82 14.06
CA LEU A 56 -0.37 2.33 15.15
C LEU A 56 0.40 1.35 16.03
N ALA A 57 1.16 0.42 15.44
CA ALA A 57 1.97 -0.52 16.20
C ALA A 57 3.04 0.17 17.05
N VAL A 58 3.75 1.16 16.49
CA VAL A 58 4.80 1.91 17.18
C VAL A 58 4.25 2.86 18.25
N SER A 59 3.11 3.50 17.99
CA SER A 59 2.45 4.39 18.96
C SER A 59 1.95 3.65 20.20
N LEU A 60 1.36 2.46 20.02
CA LEU A 60 0.92 1.61 21.13
C LEU A 60 2.09 1.06 21.94
N ALA A 61 3.19 0.73 21.27
CA ALA A 61 4.41 0.29 21.94
C ALA A 61 5.21 1.43 22.60
N ARG A 62 4.78 2.69 22.45
CA ARG A 62 5.47 3.90 22.95
C ARG A 62 6.97 3.92 22.59
N PHE A 63 7.29 3.44 21.41
CA PHE A 63 8.67 3.31 20.96
C PHE A 63 9.14 4.65 20.40
N THR A 64 10.16 5.24 21.03
CA THR A 64 10.73 6.54 20.63
C THR A 64 12.21 6.37 20.27
N THR A 65 12.62 6.96 19.16
CA THR A 65 13.99 6.87 18.63
C THR A 65 14.47 8.23 18.12
N SER A 66 15.79 8.38 17.93
CA SER A 66 16.39 9.58 17.33
C SER A 66 16.09 9.75 15.83
N ILE A 67 15.50 8.72 15.19
CA ILE A 67 15.05 8.75 13.79
C ILE A 67 13.54 9.05 13.79
N THR A 68 13.13 10.10 13.07
CA THR A 68 11.74 10.45 12.80
C THR A 68 11.43 10.18 11.32
N PRO A 69 10.38 9.41 10.98
CA PRO A 69 9.46 8.68 11.85
C PRO A 69 10.08 7.45 12.55
N PRO A 70 9.61 7.08 13.76
CA PRO A 70 10.18 5.99 14.56
C PRO A 70 9.97 4.58 13.98
N TYR A 71 9.04 4.40 13.04
CA TYR A 71 8.82 3.14 12.31
C TYR A 71 9.84 2.89 11.19
N CYS A 72 10.73 3.84 10.91
CA CYS A 72 11.82 3.67 9.92
C CYS A 72 13.08 3.02 10.49
N ASP A 73 13.15 2.80 11.81
CA ASP A 73 14.29 2.16 12.45
C ASP A 73 14.10 0.63 12.49
N ALA A 74 15.12 -0.13 12.10
CA ALA A 74 15.12 -1.60 12.13
C ALA A 74 14.84 -2.18 13.52
N ARG A 75 15.07 -1.38 14.58
CA ARG A 75 14.75 -1.73 15.97
C ARG A 75 13.24 -1.83 16.26
N ALA A 76 12.37 -1.39 15.36
CA ALA A 76 10.91 -1.51 15.52
C ALA A 76 10.38 -2.93 15.21
N ILE A 77 11.12 -3.76 14.46
CA ILE A 77 10.72 -5.13 14.05
C ILE A 77 10.32 -6.04 15.24
N PRO A 78 11.14 -6.20 16.30
CA PRO A 78 10.79 -7.05 17.44
C PRO A 78 9.60 -6.51 18.25
N VAL A 79 9.38 -5.20 18.20
CA VAL A 79 8.31 -4.54 18.95
C VAL A 79 6.96 -4.76 18.28
N MET A 80 6.92 -4.59 16.95
CA MET A 80 5.70 -4.81 16.16
C MET A 80 5.26 -6.27 16.16
N SER A 81 6.21 -7.20 16.03
CA SER A 81 5.92 -8.65 16.10
C SER A 81 5.42 -9.10 17.47
N LYS A 82 5.98 -8.57 18.56
CA LYS A 82 5.51 -8.88 19.91
C LYS A 82 4.07 -8.39 20.13
N LEU A 83 3.74 -7.21 19.62
CA LEU A 83 2.38 -6.66 19.72
C LEU A 83 1.36 -7.48 18.93
N ALA A 84 1.70 -7.91 17.71
CA ALA A 84 0.86 -8.80 16.89
C ALA A 84 0.56 -10.12 17.61
N THR A 85 1.57 -10.74 18.24
CA THR A 85 1.35 -12.00 18.97
C THR A 85 0.52 -11.86 20.26
N THR A 86 0.34 -10.64 20.78
CA THR A 86 -0.32 -10.43 22.07
C THR A 86 -1.85 -10.37 21.94
N ASN A 87 -2.39 -9.82 20.84
CA ASN A 87 -3.84 -9.59 20.70
C ASN A 87 -4.34 -9.78 19.25
N MET A 88 -4.94 -10.94 18.97
CA MET A 88 -5.53 -11.24 17.66
C MET A 88 -6.62 -10.24 17.22
N PHE A 89 -7.45 -9.76 18.16
CA PHE A 89 -8.51 -8.78 17.86
C PHE A 89 -7.95 -7.44 17.39
N PHE A 90 -6.77 -7.05 17.91
CA PHE A 90 -6.14 -5.81 17.52
C PHE A 90 -5.67 -5.88 16.06
N ASP A 91 -5.01 -6.96 15.66
CA ASP A 91 -4.56 -7.15 14.27
C ASP A 91 -5.71 -7.15 13.26
N ILE A 92 -6.82 -7.80 13.59
CA ILE A 92 -8.04 -7.76 12.76
C ILE A 92 -8.57 -6.31 12.68
N GLY A 93 -8.56 -5.58 13.79
CA GLY A 93 -8.95 -4.17 13.83
C GLY A 93 -8.07 -3.30 12.92
N VAL A 94 -6.75 -3.48 12.98
CA VAL A 94 -5.79 -2.74 12.12
C VAL A 94 -5.99 -3.11 10.65
N PHE A 95 -6.23 -4.37 10.34
CA PHE A 95 -6.49 -4.83 8.97
C PHE A 95 -7.75 -4.20 8.40
N VAL A 96 -8.87 -4.25 9.13
CA VAL A 96 -10.14 -3.66 8.70
C VAL A 96 -10.03 -2.14 8.58
N ALA A 97 -9.40 -1.47 9.54
CA ALA A 97 -9.14 -0.04 9.48
C ALA A 97 -8.26 0.32 8.27
N GLY A 98 -7.25 -0.52 7.97
CA GLY A 98 -6.38 -0.39 6.80
C GLY A 98 -7.17 -0.47 5.48
N ILE A 99 -8.09 -1.42 5.34
CA ILE A 99 -8.96 -1.53 4.16
C ILE A 99 -9.85 -0.30 4.02
N ILE A 100 -10.48 0.17 5.10
CA ILE A 100 -11.37 1.34 5.06
C ILE A 100 -10.59 2.59 4.66
N LEU A 101 -9.40 2.79 5.25
CA LEU A 101 -8.53 3.91 4.94
C LEU A 101 -8.03 3.85 3.49
N ALA A 102 -7.60 2.68 3.02
CA ALA A 102 -7.15 2.47 1.65
C ALA A 102 -8.29 2.73 0.64
N ALA A 103 -9.51 2.28 0.94
CA ALA A 103 -10.69 2.56 0.12
C ALA A 103 -11.01 4.06 0.07
N ALA A 104 -10.96 4.75 1.22
CA ALA A 104 -11.20 6.19 1.29
C ALA A 104 -10.15 7.00 0.50
N ILE A 105 -8.87 6.67 0.67
CA ILE A 105 -7.77 7.34 -0.05
C ILE A 105 -7.81 7.01 -1.54
N GLY A 106 -8.08 5.76 -1.90
CA GLY A 106 -8.26 5.34 -3.29
C GLY A 106 -9.43 6.06 -3.96
N PHE A 107 -10.55 6.23 -3.25
CA PHE A 107 -11.69 7.01 -3.74
C PHE A 107 -11.34 8.48 -3.96
N ILE A 108 -10.71 9.14 -2.98
CA ILE A 108 -10.31 10.54 -3.09
C ILE A 108 -9.31 10.74 -4.22
N ALA A 109 -8.27 9.90 -4.29
CA ALA A 109 -7.27 9.95 -5.35
C ALA A 109 -7.90 9.66 -6.72
N GLY A 110 -8.85 8.72 -6.78
CA GLY A 110 -9.68 8.42 -7.95
C GLY A 110 -10.39 9.65 -8.47
N VAL A 111 -11.15 10.34 -7.62
CA VAL A 111 -11.90 11.55 -8.01
C VAL A 111 -10.94 12.66 -8.45
N VAL A 112 -9.88 12.91 -7.69
CA VAL A 112 -8.91 13.98 -7.99
C VAL A 112 -8.14 13.71 -9.28
N ALA A 113 -7.70 12.48 -9.52
CA ALA A 113 -6.97 12.11 -10.74
C ALA A 113 -7.89 11.97 -11.96
N SER A 114 -9.15 11.59 -11.76
CA SER A 114 -10.15 11.47 -12.83
C SER A 114 -10.62 12.85 -13.31
N TYR A 115 -10.69 13.85 -12.43
CA TYR A 115 -11.15 15.19 -12.80
C TYR A 115 -10.38 15.87 -13.96
N PRO A 116 -9.02 15.93 -13.96
CA PRO A 116 -8.27 16.50 -15.08
C PRO A 116 -8.29 15.60 -16.32
N THR A 117 -8.44 14.29 -16.15
CA THR A 117 -8.33 13.31 -17.23
C THR A 117 -9.64 13.14 -18.02
N LEU A 118 -10.80 13.51 -17.47
CA LEU A 118 -12.08 13.55 -18.21
C LEU A 118 -12.07 14.46 -19.45
N LYS A 119 -11.12 15.39 -19.57
CA LYS A 119 -10.95 16.24 -20.76
C LYS A 119 -10.11 15.60 -21.88
N LEU A 120 -9.46 14.46 -21.61
CA LEU A 120 -8.58 13.76 -22.54
C LEU A 120 -9.28 12.53 -23.15
N ARG A 121 -8.98 12.21 -24.41
CA ARG A 121 -9.55 11.04 -25.10
C ARG A 121 -8.71 9.79 -24.84
N GLY A 122 -9.37 8.68 -24.46
CA GLY A 122 -8.89 7.29 -24.46
C GLY A 122 -7.44 7.09 -24.04
N ASP A 123 -6.55 7.00 -25.02
CA ASP A 123 -5.14 6.66 -24.83
C ASP A 123 -4.36 7.69 -24.01
N PHE A 124 -4.73 8.97 -24.12
CA PHE A 124 -4.10 10.04 -23.33
C PHE A 124 -4.46 9.95 -21.84
N LEU A 125 -5.65 9.44 -21.51
CA LEU A 125 -6.04 9.20 -20.12
C LEU A 125 -5.20 8.08 -19.50
N ALA A 126 -4.95 7.02 -20.25
CA ALA A 126 -4.18 5.87 -19.76
C ALA A 126 -2.69 6.24 -19.53
N ILE A 127 -2.08 6.97 -20.46
CA ILE A 127 -0.68 7.43 -20.34
C ILE A 127 -0.51 8.40 -19.17
N THR A 128 -1.44 9.34 -18.98
CA THR A 128 -1.36 10.32 -17.90
C THR A 128 -1.50 9.69 -16.52
N LEU A 129 -2.40 8.71 -16.35
CA LEU A 129 -2.52 7.99 -15.07
C LEU A 129 -1.31 7.10 -14.78
N LEU A 130 -0.66 6.53 -15.81
CA LEU A 130 0.62 5.83 -15.67
C LEU A 130 1.71 6.77 -15.14
N ALA A 131 1.84 7.95 -15.76
CA ALA A 131 2.79 8.96 -15.32
C ALA A 131 2.53 9.40 -13.87
N LEU A 132 1.26 9.58 -13.48
CA LEU A 132 0.91 9.88 -12.10
C LEU A 132 1.28 8.76 -11.13
N GLY A 133 1.06 7.50 -11.51
CA GLY A 133 1.47 6.34 -10.72
C GLY A 133 2.99 6.29 -10.51
N GLU A 134 3.75 6.61 -11.56
CA GLU A 134 5.21 6.71 -11.49
C GLU A 134 5.67 7.81 -10.53
N VAL A 135 5.03 8.99 -10.58
CA VAL A 135 5.31 10.10 -9.66
C VAL A 135 5.09 9.66 -8.21
N VAL A 136 4.00 8.95 -7.92
CA VAL A 136 3.74 8.41 -6.57
C VAL A 136 4.82 7.42 -6.15
N ARG A 137 5.28 6.53 -7.05
CA ARG A 137 6.39 5.62 -6.74
C ARG A 137 7.68 6.38 -6.40
N ILE A 138 8.03 7.41 -7.19
CA ILE A 138 9.22 8.23 -6.97
C ILE A 138 9.15 8.90 -5.60
N ILE A 139 8.02 9.52 -5.26
CA ILE A 139 7.81 10.17 -3.96
C ILE A 139 7.98 9.14 -2.83
N ALA A 140 7.34 7.98 -2.94
CA ALA A 140 7.41 6.94 -1.93
C ALA A 140 8.84 6.40 -1.73
N SER A 141 9.65 6.32 -2.79
CA SER A 141 11.05 5.88 -2.71
C SER A 141 12.03 6.97 -2.25
N THR A 142 11.67 8.24 -2.41
CA THR A 142 12.55 9.38 -2.11
C THR A 142 12.30 9.93 -0.71
N GLU A 143 11.03 10.07 -0.33
CA GLU A 143 10.62 10.71 0.90
C GLU A 143 10.50 9.72 2.06
N LYS A 144 10.88 10.17 3.26
CA LYS A 144 10.83 9.33 4.47
C LYS A 144 9.46 9.31 5.13
N TRP A 145 8.68 10.36 4.98
CA TRP A 145 7.40 10.55 5.70
C TRP A 145 6.26 9.57 5.32
N PRO A 146 6.17 8.99 4.10
CA PRO A 146 5.10 8.06 3.78
C PRO A 146 5.46 6.60 4.10
N VAL A 147 6.64 6.12 3.67
CA VAL A 147 7.06 4.70 3.82
C VAL A 147 8.57 4.52 3.96
N CYS A 148 9.26 5.51 4.55
CA CYS A 148 10.71 5.44 4.84
C CYS A 148 11.62 5.35 3.60
N GLY A 149 11.14 5.72 2.41
CA GLY A 149 11.94 5.71 1.19
C GLY A 149 12.46 4.31 0.84
N ILE A 150 13.74 4.24 0.47
CA ILE A 150 14.45 3.00 0.13
C ILE A 150 14.57 2.00 1.30
N VAL A 151 14.39 2.45 2.54
CA VAL A 151 14.48 1.56 3.73
C VAL A 151 13.22 0.69 3.83
N GLY A 152 12.09 1.18 3.31
CA GLY A 152 10.81 0.52 3.41
C GLY A 152 10.24 0.51 4.84
N LEU A 153 9.03 -0.02 4.97
CA LEU A 153 8.37 -0.19 6.25
C LEU A 153 8.98 -1.38 7.01
N THR A 154 9.51 -1.11 8.20
CA THR A 154 10.12 -2.17 9.02
C THR A 154 9.06 -3.15 9.52
N GLY A 155 9.40 -4.44 9.54
CA GLY A 155 8.48 -5.50 9.98
C GLY A 155 7.49 -5.98 8.92
N ILE A 156 7.44 -5.34 7.74
CA ILE A 156 6.73 -5.87 6.56
C ILE A 156 7.77 -6.55 5.66
N PRO A 157 7.66 -7.86 5.40
CA PRO A 157 8.57 -8.55 4.49
C PRO A 157 8.38 -7.99 3.09
N THR A 158 9.45 -7.40 2.54
CA THR A 158 9.55 -6.95 1.15
C THR A 158 9.84 -8.10 0.21
#